data_AF-A0A7V3MJL6-F1
#
_entry.id   AF-A0A7V3MJL6-F1
#
_cell.length_a   1.000
_cell.length_b   1.000
_cell.length_c   1.000
_cell.angle_alpha   90.00
_cell.angle_beta   90.00
_cell.angle_gamma   90.00
#
_symmetry.space_group_name_H-M   'P 1'
#
loop_
_entity.id
_entity.type
_entity.pdbx_description
1 polymer ?
#
loop_
_entity_poly.entity_id
_entity_poly.type
_entity_poly.pdbx_seq_one_letter_code
_entity_poly.pdbx_strand_id
1 'polypeptide(L)' 'MKKKVEIVIDTDLVDEAIRRYGLADAREAVHLALRTLLNSGDNGEHEPSDDEYDEFSDLSAWEPRRGENRG' A
#
# COMPACT_ATOMS: atom_id res chain seq x y z
N MET A 1 -0.86 -4.61 25.16
CA MET A 1 -1.77 -5.68 25.62
C MET A 1 -2.90 -5.82 24.60
N LYS A 2 -3.19 -7.03 24.08
CA LYS A 2 -4.29 -7.25 23.13
C LYS A 2 -5.55 -7.64 23.91
N LYS A 3 -6.67 -6.93 23.69
CA LYS A 3 -7.98 -7.28 24.26
C LYS A 3 -8.87 -7.83 23.15
N LYS A 4 -9.66 -8.86 23.44
CA LYS A 4 -10.69 -9.35 22.53
C LYS A 4 -11.88 -8.40 22.60
N VAL A 5 -12.36 -7.96 21.45
CA VAL A 5 -13.57 -7.14 21.30
C VAL A 5 -14.45 -7.85 20.28
N GLU A 6 -15.75 -7.93 20.55
CA GLU A 6 -16.73 -8.52 19.63
C GLU A 6 -17.54 -7.38 19.02
N ILE A 7 -17.55 -7.31 17.69
CA ILE A 7 -18.25 -6.29 16.90
C ILE A 7 -18.92 -6.97 15.72
N VAL A 8 -20.07 -6.43 15.30
CA VAL A 8 -20.76 -6.87 14.09
C VAL A 8 -20.33 -5.94 12.95
N ILE A 9 -19.89 -6.54 11.84
CA ILE A 9 -19.41 -5.82 10.66
C ILE A 9 -20.08 -6.43 9.43
N ASP A 10 -20.37 -5.58 8.45
CA ASP A 10 -20.80 -6.01 7.13
C ASP A 10 -19.70 -6.84 6.45
N THR A 11 -20.03 -8.07 6.07
CA THR A 11 -19.10 -9.00 5.44
C THR A 11 -18.67 -8.53 4.05
N ASP A 12 -19.54 -7.84 3.32
CA ASP A 12 -19.22 -7.39 1.96
C ASP A 12 -18.14 -6.31 1.99
N LEU A 13 -18.14 -5.46 3.02
CA LEU A 13 -17.10 -4.45 3.24
C LEU A 13 -15.76 -5.10 3.63
N VAL A 14 -15.80 -6.15 4.44
CA VAL A 14 -14.60 -6.90 4.84
C VAL A 14 -13.99 -7.60 3.64
N ASP A 15 -14.80 -8.27 2.83
CA ASP A 15 -14.34 -9.00 1.65
C ASP A 15 -13.75 -8.05 0.60
N GLU A 16 -14.38 -6.90 0.38
CA GLU A 16 -13.84 -5.89 -0.53
C GLU A 16 -12.53 -5.28 0.01
N ALA A 17 -12.40 -5.07 1.32
CA ALA A 17 -11.13 -4.62 1.92
C ALA A 17 -10.03 -5.69 1.78
N ILE A 18 -10.34 -6.96 2.04
CA ILE A 18 -9.42 -8.08 1.85
C ILE A 18 -8.95 -8.13 0.40
N ARG A 19 -9.89 -8.06 -0.56
CA ARG A 19 -9.57 -8.10 -1.99
C ARG A 19 -8.76 -6.90 -2.45
N ARG A 20 -9.12 -5.68 -2.02
CA ARG A 20 -8.48 -4.44 -2.47
C ARG A 20 -7.08 -4.26 -1.91
N TYR A 21 -6.85 -4.69 -0.67
CA TYR A 21 -5.58 -4.51 0.03
C TYR A 21 -4.77 -5.81 0.18
N GLY A 22 -5.24 -6.93 -0.39
CA GLY A 22 -4.55 -8.21 -0.39
C GLY A 22 -4.37 -8.82 1.01
N LEU A 23 -5.37 -8.67 1.88
CA LEU A 23 -5.27 -9.05 3.29
C LEU A 23 -5.60 -10.53 3.51
N ALA A 24 -5.09 -11.12 4.57
CA ALA A 24 -5.30 -12.54 4.86
C ALA A 24 -6.64 -12.81 5.56
N ASP A 25 -7.09 -11.90 6.42
CA ASP A 25 -8.29 -12.09 7.23
C ASP A 25 -9.04 -10.79 7.59
N ALA A 26 -10.25 -10.96 8.11
CA ALA A 26 -11.09 -9.86 8.58
C ALA A 26 -10.44 -9.05 9.72
N ARG A 27 -9.61 -9.69 10.54
CA ARG A 27 -8.94 -9.03 11.66
C ARG A 27 -7.88 -8.06 11.16
N GLU A 28 -7.16 -8.44 10.12
CA GLU A 28 -6.15 -7.63 9.45
C GLU A 28 -6.81 -6.47 8.72
N ALA A 29 -7.95 -6.71 8.05
CA ALA A 29 -8.77 -5.65 7.47
C ALA A 29 -9.21 -4.61 8.52
N VAL A 30 -9.74 -5.05 9.66
CA VAL A 30 -10.14 -4.15 10.75
C VAL A 30 -8.93 -3.44 11.36
N HIS A 31 -7.81 -4.13 11.54
CA HIS A 31 -6.61 -3.53 12.09
C HIS A 31 -6.04 -2.45 11.17
N LEU A 32 -6.00 -2.71 9.86
CA LEU A 32 -5.58 -1.75 8.85
C LEU A 32 -6.49 -0.53 8.84
N ALA A 33 -7.81 -0.74 8.80
CA ALA A 33 -8.79 0.35 8.81
C ALA A 33 -8.69 1.23 10.07
N LEU A 34 -8.51 0.63 11.25
CA LEU A 34 -8.32 1.41 12.48
C LEU A 34 -7.00 2.18 12.46
N ARG A 35 -5.93 1.58 11.94
CA ARG A 35 -4.62 2.24 11.84
C ARG A 35 -4.65 3.41 10.85
N THR A 36 -5.32 3.26 9.71
CA THR A 36 -5.46 4.36 8.74
C THR A 36 -6.27 5.49 9.35
N LEU A 37 -7.43 5.22 9.98
CA LEU A 37 -8.24 6.25 10.64
C LEU A 37 -7.47 7.03 11.71
N LEU A 38 -6.65 6.34 12.52
CA LEU A 38 -5.84 6.98 13.56
C LEU A 38 -4.67 7.78 12.98
N ASN A 39 -4.05 7.31 11.90
CA ASN A 39 -2.99 8.06 11.21
C ASN A 39 -3.54 9.25 10.41
N SER A 40 -4.76 9.15 9.85
CA SER A 40 -5.42 10.24 9.15
C SER A 40 -5.77 11.42 10.06
N GLY A 41 -5.86 11.22 11.38
CA GLY A 41 -6.06 12.28 12.37
C GLY A 41 -4.80 13.11 12.65
N ASP A 42 -3.61 12.62 12.29
CA ASP A 42 -2.31 13.31 12.43
C ASP A 42 -1.89 13.99 11.11
N ASN A 43 -2.53 13.63 9.99
CA ASN A 43 -2.27 14.20 8.66
C ASN A 43 -3.04 15.52 8.43
N GLY A 44 -2.86 16.47 9.35
CA GLY A 44 -3.13 17.87 9.06
C GLY A 44 -2.14 18.45 8.03
N GLU A 45 -0.90 17.94 7.95
CA GLU A 45 0.18 18.57 7.17
C GLU A 45 1.27 17.53 6.80
N HIS A 46 1.33 17.12 5.52
CA HIS A 46 2.51 16.70 4.73
C HIS A 46 2.00 15.94 3.49
N GLU A 47 1.75 16.64 2.38
CA GLU A 47 2.70 16.80 1.26
C GLU A 47 3.04 15.45 0.58
N PRO A 48 2.82 15.30 -0.74
CA PRO A 48 3.36 14.17 -1.47
C PRO A 48 4.88 14.22 -1.34
N SER A 49 5.48 13.22 -0.74
CA SER A 49 6.93 13.05 -0.78
C SER A 49 7.32 12.86 -2.25
N ASP A 50 7.82 13.94 -2.84
CA ASP A 50 8.68 13.95 -4.02
C ASP A 50 9.77 12.89 -3.85
N ASP A 51 9.96 12.08 -4.89
CA ASP A 51 11.19 11.34 -5.19
C ASP A 51 11.72 10.29 -4.20
N GLU A 52 11.06 9.12 -4.17
CA GLU A 52 11.81 7.87 -4.18
C GLU A 52 11.75 7.29 -5.60
N TYR A 53 12.63 7.79 -6.48
CA TYR A 53 12.99 7.10 -7.72
C TYR A 53 13.50 5.70 -7.34
N ASP A 54 12.67 4.67 -7.54
CA ASP A 54 13.08 3.28 -7.35
C ASP A 54 13.78 2.80 -8.63
N GLU A 55 15.11 2.68 -8.58
CA GLU A 55 15.96 2.19 -9.69
C GLU A 55 15.61 0.75 -10.14
N PHE A 56 14.69 0.06 -9.44
CA PHE A 56 14.15 -1.23 -9.86
C PHE A 56 12.91 -1.14 -10.77
N SER A 57 12.30 0.05 -10.91
CA SER A 57 11.14 0.27 -11.80
C SER A 57 11.52 0.71 -13.22
N ASP A 58 12.77 1.11 -13.44
CA ASP A 58 13.23 1.54 -14.75
C ASP A 58 13.69 0.33 -15.61
N LEU A 59 12.75 -0.22 -16.38
CA LEU A 59 12.98 -1.32 -17.32
C LEU A 59 13.98 -0.97 -18.44
N SER A 60 14.34 0.30 -18.60
CA SER A 60 15.39 0.74 -19.54
C SER A 60 16.79 0.29 -19.13
N ALA A 61 17.01 -0.10 -17.86
CA ALA A 61 18.27 -0.67 -17.39
C ALA A 61 18.62 -2.03 -18.03
N TRP A 62 17.63 -2.72 -18.60
CA TRP A 62 17.80 -4.00 -19.29
C TRP A 62 17.84 -3.88 -20.81
N GLU A 63 17.69 -2.67 -21.36
CA GLU A 63 17.81 -2.47 -22.81
C GLU A 63 19.27 -2.57 -23.24
N PRO A 64 19.66 -3.57 -24.04
CA PRO A 64 21.01 -3.65 -24.56
C PRO A 64 21.18 -2.47 -25.52
N ARG A 65 22.07 -1.53 -25.19
CA ARG A 65 22.43 -0.38 -26.05
C ARG A 65 22.83 -0.89 -27.44
N ARG A 66 21.87 -0.86 -28.36
CA ARG A 66 22.04 -1.34 -29.73
C ARG A 66 22.65 -0.22 -30.57
N GLY A 67 23.97 -0.18 -30.57
CA GLY A 67 24.78 0.32 -31.67
C GLY A 67 24.97 1.84 -31.77
N GLU A 68 26.20 2.28 -31.51
CA GLU A 68 26.81 3.34 -32.32
C GLU A 68 28.06 2.78 -33.00
N ASN A 69 27.82 2.32 -34.23
CA ASN A 69 28.81 2.19 -35.28
C ASN A 69 29.11 3.60 -35.82
N ARG A 70 30.33 4.09 -35.60
CA ARG A 70 31.00 5.18 -36.33
C ARG A 70 32.46 5.11 -35.86
N GLY A 71 33.46 4.70 -36.65
CA GLY A 71 33.77 5.00 -38.05
C GLY A 71 35.24 5.40 -38.03
#